data_AF-A0A7W8QI68-F1
#
_entry.id   AF-A0A7W8QI68-F1
#
_cell.length_a   1.000
_cell.length_b   1.000
_cell.length_c   1.000
_cell.angle_alpha   90.00
_cell.angle_beta   90.00
_cell.angle_gamma   90.00
#
_symmetry.space_group_name_H-M   'P 1'
#
loop_
_entity.id
_entity.type
_entity.pdbx_description
1 polymer ?
#
loop_
_entity_poly.entity_id
_entity_poly.type
_entity_poly.pdbx_seq_one_letter_code
_entity_poly.pdbx_strand_id
1 'polypeptide(L)'
;MTEQLRRPFSEPGFWAGRFLDQYADGRYADEPPGGGTGADGGEPDRTVAEYDLGGGYALLVRAGHEETLELSHPGAERPVELGLIDLAHWFPHALRWSEIDLVCRAIALADPRSGHPGPPLVLLGRFAPVCTEDDAALALPLLREAFDALPGLDAYQRRSYPAHGDIRALGVHWQREGSTGWWYPDYSEQDPYPGDPDAEDYLCSDLYSGREPGSPDFPFAALDALVDRARARCAALRERPWAEEAAVRAAAEAFALAPSAAHRADLVGGLLAAGCADRAVLGALAPEAGRLRALVMAELLLGAEPGSLVRARAGSEAPRPLRRYYARAYLPVASAQAPRDGLASRLKPRLNAALRAAGAGSTEDGPSRHGSLDGRSFDCVPLELIGDWRAGVEVVREVLRAAGAPGHSTVEVRRRGEVVTVGLDQPLPGD
;
A
#
# COMPACT_ATOMS: atom_id res chain seq x y z
N MET A 1 -27.01 -2.65 8.95
CA MET A 1 -25.70 -3.32 8.93
C MET A 1 -25.88 -4.74 8.40
N THR A 2 -25.81 -4.90 7.09
CA THR A 2 -26.05 -6.15 6.36
C THR A 2 -24.88 -7.11 6.61
N GLU A 3 -25.21 -8.37 6.90
CA GLU A 3 -24.31 -9.38 7.48
C GLU A 3 -23.17 -9.85 6.54
N GLN A 4 -23.24 -9.51 5.26
CA GLN A 4 -22.39 -10.05 4.19
C GLN A 4 -20.92 -9.61 4.24
N LEU A 5 -20.59 -8.49 4.88
CA LEU A 5 -19.21 -7.98 4.92
C LEU A 5 -18.36 -8.48 6.08
N ARG A 6 -18.93 -9.24 7.01
CA ARG A 6 -18.27 -9.53 8.30
C ARG A 6 -17.20 -10.63 8.21
N ARG A 7 -16.96 -11.21 7.02
CA ARG A 7 -16.09 -12.40 6.81
C ARG A 7 -14.91 -12.26 5.83
N PRO A 8 -14.85 -11.34 4.83
CA PRO A 8 -13.79 -11.40 3.83
C PRO A 8 -12.39 -11.08 4.37
N PHE A 9 -12.26 -10.18 5.36
CA PHE A 9 -10.93 -9.71 5.80
C PHE A 9 -10.06 -10.77 6.48
N SER A 10 -10.66 -11.83 7.01
CA SER A 10 -9.91 -12.97 7.57
C SER A 10 -9.54 -14.02 6.54
N GLU A 11 -10.09 -13.94 5.32
CA GLU A 11 -9.88 -14.94 4.29
C GLU A 11 -8.62 -14.60 3.47
N PRO A 12 -7.59 -15.47 3.43
CA PRO A 12 -6.40 -15.22 2.62
C PRO A 12 -6.71 -14.96 1.15
N GLY A 13 -7.70 -15.66 0.59
CA GLY A 13 -8.11 -15.54 -0.80
C GLY A 13 -8.71 -14.17 -1.16
N PHE A 14 -9.35 -13.49 -0.19
CA PHE A 14 -9.89 -12.15 -0.40
C PHE A 14 -8.78 -11.14 -0.69
N TRP A 15 -7.70 -11.16 0.11
CA TRP A 15 -6.58 -10.24 -0.07
C TRP A 15 -5.73 -10.62 -1.28
N ALA A 16 -5.46 -11.91 -1.49
CA ALA A 16 -4.72 -12.37 -2.66
C ALA A 16 -5.42 -12.00 -3.98
N GLY A 17 -6.75 -12.05 -4.03
CA GLY A 17 -7.53 -11.69 -5.22
C GLY A 17 -7.60 -10.19 -5.52
N ARG A 18 -7.46 -9.32 -4.50
CA ARG A 18 -7.48 -7.85 -4.66
C ARG A 18 -6.15 -7.23 -5.04
N PHE A 19 -5.08 -7.99 -4.84
CA PHE A 19 -3.72 -7.56 -5.06
C PHE A 19 -3.00 -8.47 -6.05
N LEU A 20 -3.54 -8.50 -7.27
CA LEU A 20 -2.97 -9.24 -8.39
C LEU A 20 -1.67 -8.56 -8.85
N ASP A 21 -0.55 -9.27 -8.76
CA ASP A 21 0.77 -8.78 -9.20
C ASP A 21 0.80 -8.41 -10.69
N GLN A 22 -0.03 -9.07 -11.51
CA GLN A 22 -0.16 -8.84 -12.95
C GLN A 22 -0.58 -7.41 -13.33
N TYR A 23 -1.16 -6.67 -12.37
CA TYR A 23 -1.56 -5.28 -12.57
C TYR A 23 -0.67 -4.30 -11.80
N ALA A 24 0.08 -4.77 -10.78
CA ALA A 24 0.98 -3.98 -9.93
C ALA A 24 2.15 -3.29 -10.62
N ASP A 25 2.42 -3.68 -11.87
CA ASP A 25 3.64 -3.31 -12.56
C ASP A 25 3.40 -2.33 -13.73
N GLY A 26 2.19 -1.75 -13.86
CA GLY A 26 1.89 -0.66 -14.81
C GLY A 26 2.05 -1.03 -16.29
N ARG A 27 2.06 -2.32 -16.64
CA ARG A 27 2.50 -2.82 -17.95
C ARG A 27 1.41 -2.98 -19.02
N TYR A 28 0.15 -2.63 -18.74
CA TYR A 28 -0.97 -2.72 -19.70
C TYR A 28 -1.75 -1.41 -19.86
N ALA A 29 -1.07 -0.27 -19.94
CA ALA A 29 -1.73 0.97 -20.38
C ALA A 29 -2.27 0.87 -21.84
N ASP A 30 -1.84 -0.11 -22.65
CA ASP A 30 -2.11 -0.14 -24.09
C ASP A 30 -2.91 -1.34 -24.66
N GLU A 31 -3.28 -2.38 -23.89
CA GLU A 31 -4.17 -3.44 -24.44
C GLU A 31 -5.16 -4.01 -23.41
N PRO A 32 -6.48 -3.96 -23.67
CA PRO A 32 -7.46 -4.59 -22.80
C PRO A 32 -7.39 -6.13 -22.93
N PRO A 33 -7.62 -6.90 -21.84
CA PRO A 33 -7.60 -8.35 -21.88
C PRO A 33 -8.85 -8.86 -22.62
N GLY A 34 -8.74 -9.02 -23.93
CA GLY A 34 -9.82 -9.43 -24.81
C GLY A 34 -9.37 -10.41 -25.88
N GLY A 35 -8.71 -11.50 -25.48
CA GLY A 35 -8.16 -12.51 -26.40
C GLY A 35 -8.41 -13.95 -25.94
N GLY A 36 -9.57 -14.25 -25.35
CA GLY A 36 -9.89 -15.60 -24.90
C GLY A 36 -11.40 -15.84 -24.86
N THR A 37 -11.96 -16.28 -25.98
CA THR A 37 -13.33 -16.80 -26.05
C THR A 37 -13.43 -18.10 -25.26
N GLY A 38 -14.09 -18.06 -24.10
CA GLY A 38 -14.40 -19.24 -23.29
C GLY A 38 -15.36 -18.86 -22.17
N ALA A 39 -16.64 -19.11 -22.39
CA ALA A 39 -17.73 -18.75 -21.50
C ALA A 39 -17.62 -19.45 -20.12
N ASP A 40 -17.64 -18.64 -19.06
CA ASP A 40 -18.50 -18.88 -17.90
C ASP A 40 -18.88 -17.51 -17.30
N GLY A 41 -20.03 -17.00 -17.72
CA GLY A 41 -20.59 -15.71 -17.31
C GLY A 41 -21.24 -15.79 -15.93
N GLY A 42 -20.45 -16.08 -14.90
CA GLY A 42 -20.83 -15.72 -13.53
C GLY A 42 -20.54 -14.24 -13.32
N GLU A 43 -21.53 -13.45 -12.91
CA GLU A 43 -21.25 -12.09 -12.41
C GLU A 43 -20.14 -12.20 -11.35
N PRO A 44 -19.01 -11.49 -11.50
CA PRO A 44 -17.98 -11.51 -10.47
C PRO A 44 -18.64 -11.06 -9.17
N ASP A 45 -18.45 -11.83 -8.11
CA ASP A 45 -19.03 -11.58 -6.79
C ASP A 45 -18.62 -10.18 -6.32
N ARG A 46 -19.50 -9.20 -6.54
CA ARG A 46 -19.23 -7.77 -6.27
C ARG A 46 -19.22 -7.56 -4.78
N THR A 47 -18.09 -7.82 -4.16
CA THR A 47 -17.91 -7.60 -2.73
C THR A 47 -17.83 -6.09 -2.48
N VAL A 48 -18.83 -5.55 -1.80
CA VAL A 48 -18.89 -4.13 -1.43
C VAL A 48 -18.50 -4.02 0.03
N ALA A 49 -17.47 -3.25 0.38
CA ALA A 49 -17.15 -2.86 1.75
C ALA A 49 -17.78 -1.50 2.07
N GLU A 50 -18.67 -1.46 3.05
CA GLU A 50 -19.41 -0.26 3.46
C GLU A 50 -18.96 0.21 4.84
N TYR A 51 -18.65 1.50 4.95
CA TYR A 51 -18.16 2.16 6.14
C TYR A 51 -19.10 3.30 6.56
N ASP A 52 -20.04 3.00 7.46
CA ASP A 52 -21.07 3.94 7.92
C ASP A 52 -20.53 4.96 8.96
N LEU A 53 -20.57 6.24 8.60
CA LEU A 53 -20.18 7.37 9.45
C LEU A 53 -21.39 8.11 10.05
N GLY A 54 -22.61 7.61 9.81
CA GLY A 54 -23.85 8.05 10.43
C GLY A 54 -24.54 9.19 9.67
N GLY A 55 -25.85 9.34 9.92
CA GLY A 55 -26.67 10.39 9.29
C GLY A 55 -26.79 10.25 7.78
N GLY A 56 -26.71 9.01 7.27
CA GLY A 56 -26.78 8.68 5.84
C GLY A 56 -25.48 8.88 5.07
N TYR A 57 -24.35 9.10 5.75
CA TYR A 57 -23.02 9.22 5.12
C TYR A 57 -22.23 7.93 5.27
N ALA A 58 -21.76 7.36 4.16
CA ALA A 58 -20.92 6.17 4.16
C ALA A 58 -19.94 6.17 2.98
N LEU A 59 -18.76 5.57 3.18
CA LEU A 59 -17.86 5.21 2.09
C LEU A 59 -18.11 3.77 1.67
N LEU A 60 -18.11 3.52 0.36
CA LEU A 60 -18.26 2.19 -0.21
C LEU A 60 -17.06 1.88 -1.09
N VAL A 61 -16.42 0.73 -0.85
CA VAL A 61 -15.38 0.19 -1.73
C VAL A 61 -15.93 -1.03 -2.43
N ARG A 62 -16.21 -0.95 -3.74
CA ARG A 62 -16.70 -2.10 -4.51
C ARG A 62 -15.51 -2.81 -5.16
N ALA A 63 -15.38 -4.11 -4.93
CA ALA A 63 -14.51 -4.96 -5.74
C ALA A 63 -15.25 -5.47 -6.98
N GLY A 64 -14.55 -5.45 -8.09
CA GLY A 64 -14.90 -6.12 -9.35
C GLY A 64 -13.64 -6.33 -10.19
N HIS A 65 -13.78 -6.23 -11.51
CA HIS A 65 -12.62 -6.05 -12.41
C HIS A 65 -11.90 -4.72 -12.16
N GLU A 66 -12.64 -3.72 -11.67
CA GLU A 66 -12.14 -2.42 -11.25
C GLU A 66 -12.54 -2.22 -9.77
N GLU A 67 -11.75 -1.46 -9.00
CA GLU A 67 -12.14 -1.09 -7.63
C GLU A 67 -12.66 0.35 -7.59
N THR A 68 -13.92 0.56 -7.21
CA THR A 68 -14.48 1.91 -7.05
C THR A 68 -14.55 2.32 -5.59
N LEU A 69 -14.26 3.59 -5.33
CA LEU A 69 -14.59 4.29 -4.10
C LEU A 69 -15.82 5.17 -4.36
N GLU A 70 -16.88 4.97 -3.60
CA GLU A 70 -18.12 5.74 -3.69
C GLU A 70 -18.50 6.38 -2.36
N LEU A 71 -19.20 7.50 -2.43
CA LEU A 71 -19.80 8.22 -1.31
C LEU A 71 -21.32 8.09 -1.35
N SER A 72 -21.90 7.46 -0.34
CA SER A 72 -23.33 7.59 -0.05
C SER A 72 -23.57 8.83 0.82
N HIS A 73 -24.52 9.67 0.43
CA HIS A 73 -24.95 10.83 1.23
C HIS A 73 -26.44 11.13 1.02
N PRO A 74 -27.14 11.78 1.98
CA PRO A 74 -28.59 12.01 1.90
C PRO A 74 -29.06 12.90 0.75
N GLY A 75 -28.15 13.61 0.09
CA GLY A 75 -28.44 14.52 -1.01
C GLY A 75 -28.44 13.86 -2.38
N ALA A 76 -28.09 12.57 -2.48
CA ALA A 76 -28.06 11.81 -3.72
C ALA A 76 -28.90 10.53 -3.60
N GLU A 77 -29.63 10.20 -4.67
CA GLU A 77 -30.44 8.97 -4.74
C GLU A 77 -29.59 7.69 -4.83
N ARG A 78 -28.34 7.82 -5.27
CA ARG A 78 -27.37 6.74 -5.43
C ARG A 78 -26.00 7.20 -4.94
N PRO A 79 -25.12 6.26 -4.51
CA PRO A 79 -23.73 6.58 -4.21
C PRO A 79 -23.06 7.29 -5.39
N VAL A 80 -22.26 8.31 -5.09
CA VAL A 80 -21.50 9.10 -6.06
C VAL A 80 -20.07 8.59 -6.09
N GLU A 81 -19.51 8.37 -7.27
CA GLU A 81 -18.12 7.94 -7.39
C GLU A 81 -17.15 9.03 -6.92
N LEU A 82 -16.15 8.62 -6.14
CA LEU A 82 -15.03 9.44 -5.71
C LEU A 82 -13.75 9.07 -6.47
N GLY A 83 -13.57 7.79 -6.82
CA GLY A 83 -12.41 7.29 -7.55
C GLY A 83 -12.58 5.87 -8.08
N LEU A 84 -11.78 5.53 -9.09
CA LEU A 84 -11.85 4.28 -9.85
C LEU A 84 -10.45 3.71 -10.10
N ILE A 85 -10.16 2.51 -9.59
CA ILE A 85 -8.93 1.77 -9.90
C ILE A 85 -9.26 0.84 -11.06
N ASP A 86 -8.92 1.26 -12.29
CA ASP A 86 -9.23 0.54 -13.54
C ASP A 86 -8.12 -0.44 -13.98
N LEU A 87 -7.13 -0.67 -13.11
CA LEU A 87 -5.95 -1.52 -13.32
C LEU A 87 -4.95 -1.03 -14.41
N ALA A 88 -5.32 -0.06 -15.24
CA ALA A 88 -4.45 0.58 -16.23
C ALA A 88 -3.74 1.80 -15.61
N HIS A 89 -4.49 2.58 -14.83
CA HIS A 89 -3.99 3.72 -14.08
C HIS A 89 -3.88 3.31 -12.62
N TRP A 90 -2.65 3.03 -12.19
CA TRP A 90 -2.37 3.11 -10.78
C TRP A 90 -2.61 4.56 -10.39
N PHE A 91 -3.55 4.77 -9.45
CA PHE A 91 -3.79 6.00 -8.69
C PHE A 91 -5.00 6.89 -9.06
N PRO A 92 -6.25 6.43 -8.84
CA PRO A 92 -7.40 7.32 -8.71
C PRO A 92 -7.39 8.02 -7.34
N HIS A 93 -6.58 9.06 -7.24
CA HIS A 93 -6.45 9.81 -6.01
C HIS A 93 -7.71 10.65 -5.79
N ALA A 94 -8.48 10.34 -4.75
CA ALA A 94 -9.72 11.03 -4.43
C ALA A 94 -9.61 11.80 -3.10
N LEU A 95 -8.79 11.30 -2.17
CA LEU A 95 -8.78 11.73 -0.78
C LEU A 95 -7.38 12.10 -0.33
N ARG A 96 -7.28 13.07 0.58
CA ARG A 96 -6.01 13.38 1.25
C ARG A 96 -5.68 12.29 2.26
N TRP A 97 -4.40 12.05 2.50
CA TRP A 97 -3.97 11.11 3.55
C TRP A 97 -4.61 11.44 4.91
N SER A 98 -4.63 12.71 5.29
CA SER A 98 -5.27 13.16 6.54
C SER A 98 -6.77 12.87 6.61
N GLU A 99 -7.47 12.85 5.47
CA GLU A 99 -8.90 12.53 5.41
C GLU A 99 -9.10 11.03 5.63
N ILE A 100 -8.28 10.18 5.00
CA ILE A 100 -8.31 8.73 5.19
C ILE A 100 -7.92 8.32 6.61
N ASP A 101 -6.84 8.87 7.16
CA ASP A 101 -6.43 8.56 8.54
C ASP A 101 -7.57 8.85 9.53
N LEU A 102 -8.21 10.02 9.39
CA LEU A 102 -9.33 10.40 10.25
C LEU A 102 -10.56 9.50 10.06
N VAL A 103 -10.92 9.18 8.83
CA VAL A 103 -12.04 8.29 8.53
C VAL A 103 -11.78 6.88 9.08
N CYS A 104 -10.58 6.33 8.89
CA CYS A 104 -10.22 5.02 9.42
C CYS A 104 -10.23 4.98 10.95
N ARG A 105 -9.79 6.05 11.63
CA ARG A 105 -9.95 6.18 13.10
C ARG A 105 -11.42 6.12 13.51
N ALA A 106 -12.29 6.87 12.83
CA ALA A 106 -13.72 6.89 13.09
C ALA A 106 -14.41 5.54 12.81
N ILE A 107 -13.97 4.81 11.77
CA ILE A 107 -14.42 3.45 11.47
C ILE A 107 -14.01 2.49 12.58
N ALA A 108 -12.75 2.54 13.03
CA ALA A 108 -12.24 1.66 14.09
C ALA A 108 -12.98 1.85 15.42
N LEU A 109 -13.43 3.07 15.72
CA LEU A 109 -14.28 3.35 16.89
C LEU A 109 -15.70 2.77 16.75
N ALA A 110 -16.23 2.72 15.53
CA ALA A 110 -17.57 2.18 15.27
C ALA A 110 -17.57 0.64 15.17
N ASP A 111 -16.49 0.05 14.70
CA ASP A 111 -16.33 -1.40 14.55
C ASP A 111 -14.97 -1.88 15.12
N PRO A 112 -14.98 -2.56 16.29
CA PRO A 112 -13.78 -3.11 16.92
C PRO A 112 -13.00 -4.10 16.04
N ARG A 113 -13.65 -4.73 15.04
CA ARG A 113 -13.00 -5.69 14.13
C ARG A 113 -12.23 -5.01 13.01
N SER A 114 -12.55 -3.76 12.73
CA SER A 114 -11.95 -3.00 11.65
C SER A 114 -10.57 -2.47 12.03
N GLY A 115 -10.38 -2.00 13.27
CA GLY A 115 -9.09 -1.53 13.81
C GLY A 115 -8.43 -0.39 13.00
N HIS A 116 -7.51 0.35 13.61
CA HIS A 116 -6.69 1.32 12.86
C HIS A 116 -5.28 1.43 13.45
N PRO A 117 -4.20 1.15 12.69
CA PRO A 117 -4.21 0.66 11.31
C PRO A 117 -4.85 -0.73 11.18
N GLY A 118 -5.43 -1.05 10.01
CA GLY A 118 -6.18 -2.28 9.77
C GLY A 118 -6.77 -2.39 8.35
N PRO A 119 -7.63 -3.39 8.07
CA PRO A 119 -8.25 -3.60 6.76
C PRO A 119 -8.87 -2.36 6.09
N PRO A 120 -9.58 -1.44 6.80
CA PRO A 120 -10.09 -0.23 6.17
C PRO A 120 -8.98 0.66 5.61
N LEU A 121 -7.84 0.76 6.31
CA LEU A 121 -6.71 1.55 5.84
C LEU A 121 -6.09 0.96 4.56
N VAL A 122 -6.03 -0.36 4.47
CA VAL A 122 -5.52 -1.04 3.27
C VAL A 122 -6.42 -0.80 2.06
N LEU A 123 -7.74 -0.83 2.25
CA LEU A 123 -8.69 -0.63 1.15
C LEU A 123 -8.81 0.85 0.74
N LEU A 124 -8.94 1.74 1.72
CA LEU A 124 -9.16 3.16 1.47
C LEU A 124 -7.86 3.91 1.13
N GLY A 125 -6.72 3.46 1.67
CA GLY A 125 -5.41 4.09 1.43
C GLY A 125 -4.98 4.08 -0.03
N ARG A 126 -5.53 3.16 -0.85
CA ARG A 126 -5.29 3.12 -2.31
C ARG A 126 -5.80 4.38 -3.03
N PHE A 127 -6.77 5.08 -2.44
CA PHE A 127 -7.39 6.30 -2.98
C PHE A 127 -6.80 7.58 -2.37
N ALA A 128 -5.72 7.47 -1.57
CA ALA A 128 -5.07 8.60 -0.92
C ALA A 128 -3.56 8.59 -1.14
N PRO A 129 -3.02 9.49 -1.99
CA PRO A 129 -1.60 9.57 -2.22
C PRO A 129 -0.84 10.05 -0.98
N VAL A 130 0.38 9.55 -0.87
CA VAL A 130 1.42 10.09 -0.01
C VAL A 130 2.23 11.08 -0.84
N CYS A 131 2.00 12.38 -0.61
CA CYS A 131 2.55 13.46 -1.45
C CYS A 131 3.71 14.20 -0.79
N THR A 132 3.87 14.07 0.54
CA THR A 132 4.84 14.85 1.32
C THR A 132 5.60 13.97 2.30
N GLU A 133 6.78 14.42 2.73
CA GLU A 133 7.54 13.75 3.80
C GLU A 133 6.71 13.57 5.08
N ASP A 134 5.86 14.56 5.41
CA ASP A 134 4.94 14.49 6.56
C ASP A 134 3.87 13.41 6.39
N ASP A 135 3.30 13.29 5.18
CA ASP A 135 2.39 12.18 4.85
C ASP A 135 3.14 10.86 5.01
N ALA A 136 4.35 10.73 4.45
CA ALA A 136 5.09 9.48 4.43
C ALA A 136 5.54 9.01 5.83
N ALA A 137 5.93 9.95 6.70
CA ALA A 137 6.30 9.69 8.08
C ALA A 137 5.14 9.12 8.91
N LEU A 138 3.89 9.37 8.49
CA LEU A 138 2.69 8.82 9.12
C LEU A 138 2.13 7.61 8.36
N ALA A 139 1.99 7.73 7.05
CA ALA A 139 1.29 6.78 6.19
C ALA A 139 2.01 5.46 6.04
N LEU A 140 3.30 5.49 5.70
CA LEU A 140 4.06 4.28 5.40
C LEU A 140 4.17 3.35 6.63
N PRO A 141 4.44 3.85 7.86
CA PRO A 141 4.39 3.00 9.05
C PRO A 141 3.01 2.36 9.29
N LEU A 142 1.93 3.14 9.14
CA LEU A 142 0.57 2.66 9.37
C LEU A 142 0.15 1.63 8.30
N LEU A 143 0.44 1.90 7.03
CA LEU A 143 0.19 0.96 5.93
C LEU A 143 1.00 -0.32 6.12
N ARG A 144 2.29 -0.25 6.44
CA ARG A 144 3.12 -1.44 6.71
C ARG A 144 2.53 -2.29 7.85
N GLU A 145 2.19 -1.70 8.99
CA GLU A 145 1.54 -2.44 10.10
C GLU A 145 0.19 -3.05 9.66
N ALA A 146 -0.59 -2.34 8.84
CA ALA A 146 -1.85 -2.85 8.32
C ALA A 146 -1.66 -4.05 7.38
N PHE A 147 -0.75 -3.93 6.41
CA PHE A 147 -0.43 -4.99 5.43
C PHE A 147 0.23 -6.20 6.11
N ASP A 148 1.11 -6.00 7.10
CA ASP A 148 1.72 -7.08 7.89
C ASP A 148 0.69 -7.91 8.67
N ALA A 149 -0.42 -7.30 9.08
CA ALA A 149 -1.51 -7.99 9.77
C ALA A 149 -2.42 -8.79 8.82
N LEU A 150 -2.35 -8.59 7.50
CA LEU A 150 -3.24 -9.28 6.56
C LEU A 150 -2.80 -10.73 6.30
N PRO A 151 -3.73 -11.69 6.24
CA PRO A 151 -3.42 -13.05 5.83
C PRO A 151 -3.25 -13.16 4.31
N GLY A 152 -2.52 -14.18 3.86
CA GLY A 152 -2.42 -14.54 2.43
C GLY A 152 -1.40 -13.75 1.60
N LEU A 153 -0.80 -12.69 2.16
CA LEU A 153 0.25 -11.93 1.48
C LEU A 153 1.65 -12.50 1.74
N ASP A 154 2.48 -12.55 0.70
CA ASP A 154 3.90 -12.88 0.83
C ASP A 154 4.77 -11.65 1.21
N ALA A 155 6.07 -11.87 1.40
CA ALA A 155 6.99 -10.82 1.85
C ALA A 155 7.18 -9.70 0.81
N TYR A 156 7.09 -10.01 -0.48
CA TYR A 156 7.14 -9.00 -1.54
C TYR A 156 5.90 -8.11 -1.49
N GLN A 157 4.71 -8.70 -1.46
CA GLN A 157 3.44 -7.96 -1.42
C GLN A 157 3.33 -7.06 -0.19
N ARG A 158 3.76 -7.54 0.98
CA ARG A 158 3.80 -6.74 2.22
C ARG A 158 4.73 -5.53 2.13
N ARG A 159 5.72 -5.58 1.24
CA ARG A 159 6.71 -4.52 1.07
C ARG A 159 6.38 -3.57 -0.08
N SER A 160 5.91 -4.09 -1.21
CA SER A 160 5.62 -3.31 -2.42
C SER A 160 4.32 -2.52 -2.27
N TYR A 161 3.22 -3.15 -1.86
CA TYR A 161 1.90 -2.51 -1.89
C TYR A 161 1.73 -1.30 -0.98
N PRO A 162 2.25 -1.26 0.27
CA PRO A 162 2.25 -0.03 1.05
C PRO A 162 2.97 1.14 0.37
N ALA A 163 3.93 0.86 -0.51
CA ALA A 163 4.76 1.87 -1.17
C ALA A 163 4.19 2.34 -2.50
N HIS A 164 3.16 1.69 -3.05
CA HIS A 164 2.63 2.09 -4.34
C HIS A 164 1.97 3.48 -4.28
N GLY A 165 1.25 3.82 -3.21
CA GLY A 165 0.68 5.17 -3.05
C GLY A 165 1.70 6.28 -2.75
N ASP A 166 3.00 5.97 -2.71
CA ASP A 166 4.08 6.93 -2.44
C ASP A 166 4.53 7.64 -3.71
N ILE A 167 3.80 8.69 -4.05
CA ILE A 167 4.05 9.52 -5.23
C ILE A 167 4.93 10.73 -4.93
N ARG A 168 5.57 10.78 -3.76
CA ARG A 168 6.44 11.91 -3.39
C ARG A 168 7.47 12.22 -4.45
N ALA A 169 8.00 11.21 -5.14
CA ALA A 169 8.99 11.36 -6.22
C ALA A 169 8.48 12.19 -7.42
N LEU A 170 7.16 12.32 -7.59
CA LEU A 170 6.55 13.16 -8.61
C LEU A 170 6.51 14.66 -8.23
N GLY A 171 6.91 15.02 -7.01
CA GLY A 171 7.06 16.41 -6.58
C GLY A 171 5.75 17.19 -6.50
N VAL A 172 4.64 16.47 -6.37
CA VAL A 172 3.32 17.00 -6.60
C VAL A 172 2.59 17.13 -5.26
N HIS A 173 1.78 18.18 -5.07
CA HIS A 173 1.27 18.59 -3.76
C HIS A 173 -0.19 19.02 -3.78
N TRP A 174 -0.91 18.70 -2.70
CA TRP A 174 -2.30 19.13 -2.50
C TRP A 174 -2.38 20.65 -2.46
N GLN A 175 -3.18 21.20 -3.36
CA GLN A 175 -3.48 22.62 -3.44
C GLN A 175 -4.84 22.88 -2.82
N ARG A 176 -5.00 24.08 -2.25
CA ARG A 176 -6.28 24.53 -1.72
C ARG A 176 -6.67 25.82 -2.41
N GLU A 177 -7.79 25.78 -3.12
CA GLU A 177 -8.38 26.97 -3.72
C GLU A 177 -9.67 27.33 -2.98
N GLY A 178 -9.79 28.62 -2.62
CA GLY A 178 -10.81 29.20 -1.73
C GLY A 178 -12.07 28.37 -1.51
N SER A 179 -13.06 28.51 -2.39
CA SER A 179 -14.39 27.89 -2.25
C SER A 179 -14.46 26.44 -2.76
N THR A 180 -13.48 25.99 -3.51
CA THR A 180 -13.49 24.67 -4.17
C THR A 180 -12.91 23.58 -3.26
N GLY A 181 -12.12 23.96 -2.27
CA GLY A 181 -11.52 23.03 -1.32
C GLY A 181 -10.15 22.54 -1.80
N TRP A 182 -9.80 21.30 -1.43
CA TRP A 182 -8.52 20.70 -1.78
C TRP A 182 -8.62 19.97 -3.12
N TRP A 183 -7.59 20.11 -3.95
CA TRP A 183 -7.42 19.49 -5.25
C TRP A 183 -5.92 19.26 -5.52
N TYR A 184 -5.57 18.62 -6.62
CA TYR A 184 -4.18 18.26 -6.92
C TYR A 184 -3.90 18.39 -8.42
N PRO A 185 -2.73 18.92 -8.83
CA PRO A 185 -2.39 19.09 -10.25
C PRO A 185 -1.90 17.78 -10.88
N ASP A 186 -2.15 17.62 -12.19
CA ASP A 186 -1.77 16.42 -12.95
C ASP A 186 -0.25 16.23 -13.12
N TYR A 187 0.55 17.26 -12.86
CA TYR A 187 2.02 17.17 -12.87
C TYR A 187 2.66 18.29 -12.03
N SER A 188 3.92 18.08 -11.63
CA SER A 188 4.80 19.10 -11.07
C SER A 188 6.14 19.08 -11.81
N GLU A 189 6.72 20.25 -12.07
CA GLU A 189 8.06 20.36 -12.64
C GLU A 189 9.18 20.29 -11.56
N GLN A 190 8.82 20.16 -10.29
CA GLN A 190 9.79 20.15 -9.19
C GLN A 190 10.28 18.73 -8.92
N ASP A 191 11.59 18.52 -9.06
CA ASP A 191 12.26 17.31 -8.55
C ASP A 191 12.38 17.42 -7.00
N PRO A 192 11.67 16.58 -6.25
CA PRO A 192 11.66 16.60 -4.78
C PRO A 192 12.91 15.94 -4.18
N TYR A 193 13.68 15.19 -4.97
CA TYR A 193 14.91 14.53 -4.55
C TYR A 193 16.11 14.96 -5.41
N PRO A 194 16.43 16.27 -5.45
CA PRO A 194 17.46 16.79 -6.33
C PRO A 194 18.82 16.18 -6.01
N GLY A 195 19.43 15.56 -7.01
CA GLY A 195 20.73 14.91 -6.89
C GLY A 195 20.69 13.47 -6.39
N ASP A 196 19.51 12.86 -6.24
CA ASP A 196 19.41 11.40 -6.14
C ASP A 196 19.70 10.77 -7.51
N PRO A 197 20.81 10.02 -7.67
CA PRO A 197 21.16 9.47 -8.97
C PRO A 197 20.19 8.38 -9.45
N ASP A 198 19.37 7.82 -8.55
CA ASP A 198 18.43 6.76 -8.84
C ASP A 198 16.96 7.27 -8.90
N ALA A 199 16.75 8.58 -9.13
CA ALA A 199 15.41 9.19 -9.13
C ALA A 199 14.46 8.65 -10.21
N GLU A 200 14.99 8.23 -11.36
CA GLU A 200 14.19 7.62 -12.45
C GLU A 200 13.68 6.21 -12.09
N ASP A 201 14.20 5.60 -11.04
CA ASP A 201 13.89 4.24 -10.61
C ASP A 201 12.85 4.22 -9.46
N TYR A 202 12.17 5.34 -9.20
CA TYR A 202 11.04 5.40 -8.28
C TYR A 202 9.77 4.78 -8.89
N LEU A 203 8.93 4.19 -8.04
CA LEU A 203 7.56 3.81 -8.41
C LEU A 203 6.77 5.06 -8.80
N CYS A 204 6.57 5.27 -10.10
CA CYS A 204 5.85 6.42 -10.63
C CYS A 204 4.95 5.98 -11.79
N SER A 205 3.69 6.41 -11.77
CA SER A 205 2.75 6.31 -12.90
C SER A 205 2.01 7.63 -13.08
N ASP A 206 1.33 7.77 -14.22
CA ASP A 206 0.52 8.94 -14.56
C ASP A 206 -0.55 9.21 -13.50
N LEU A 207 -0.78 10.50 -13.22
CA LEU A 207 -1.72 10.97 -12.21
C LEU A 207 -3.11 11.13 -12.80
N TYR A 208 -4.14 10.62 -12.11
CA TYR A 208 -5.54 10.82 -12.48
C TYR A 208 -6.39 11.12 -11.23
N SER A 209 -6.97 12.31 -11.15
CA SER A 209 -7.87 12.69 -10.05
C SER A 209 -9.14 13.35 -10.57
N GLY A 210 -10.30 12.84 -10.18
CA GLY A 210 -11.58 13.53 -10.43
C GLY A 210 -11.80 14.76 -9.53
N ARG A 211 -10.89 15.02 -8.58
CA ARG A 211 -10.99 16.10 -7.59
C ARG A 211 -10.29 17.37 -8.09
N GLU A 212 -10.82 17.92 -9.18
CA GLU A 212 -10.32 19.14 -9.82
C GLU A 212 -11.24 20.34 -9.57
N PRO A 213 -10.71 21.58 -9.61
CA PRO A 213 -11.53 22.77 -9.56
C PRO A 213 -12.56 22.82 -10.69
N GLY A 214 -13.83 22.99 -10.32
CA GLY A 214 -14.92 23.08 -11.29
C GLY A 214 -15.43 21.73 -11.81
N SER A 215 -14.93 20.60 -11.30
CA SER A 215 -15.51 19.28 -11.55
C SER A 215 -16.98 19.26 -11.07
N PRO A 216 -17.97 19.16 -11.98
CA PRO A 216 -19.39 19.22 -11.60
C PRO A 216 -19.85 17.94 -10.88
N ASP A 217 -19.13 16.84 -11.08
CA ASP A 217 -19.51 15.51 -10.60
C ASP A 217 -18.86 15.16 -9.25
N PHE A 218 -17.79 15.88 -8.86
CA PHE A 218 -17.10 15.59 -7.60
C PHE A 218 -17.86 16.19 -6.39
N PRO A 219 -18.25 15.37 -5.38
CA PRO A 219 -19.18 15.81 -4.34
C PRO A 219 -18.47 16.50 -3.16
N PHE A 220 -17.79 17.61 -3.39
CA PHE A 220 -16.97 18.33 -2.39
C PHE A 220 -17.68 18.56 -1.05
N ALA A 221 -18.90 19.12 -1.08
CA ALA A 221 -19.65 19.44 0.14
C ALA A 221 -20.08 18.18 0.92
N ALA A 222 -20.39 17.09 0.21
CA ALA A 222 -20.76 15.84 0.86
C ALA A 222 -19.52 15.15 1.46
N LEU A 223 -18.37 15.25 0.80
CA LEU A 223 -17.10 14.77 1.34
C LEU A 223 -16.70 15.54 2.61
N ASP A 224 -16.78 16.87 2.60
CA ASP A 224 -16.51 17.70 3.79
C ASP A 224 -17.42 17.31 4.96
N ALA A 225 -18.72 17.13 4.69
CA ALA A 225 -19.69 16.70 5.70
C ALA A 225 -19.42 15.29 6.25
N LEU A 226 -18.83 14.39 5.44
CA LEU A 226 -18.37 13.07 5.87
C LEU A 226 -17.13 13.17 6.76
N VAL A 227 -16.15 13.99 6.38
CA VAL A 227 -14.92 14.22 7.15
C VAL A 227 -15.22 14.89 8.50
N ASP A 228 -16.16 15.84 8.53
CA ASP A 228 -16.62 16.48 9.75
C ASP A 228 -17.29 15.48 10.71
N ARG A 229 -18.07 14.54 10.19
CA ARG A 229 -18.64 13.44 10.99
C ARG A 229 -17.57 12.52 11.55
N ALA A 230 -16.56 12.16 10.76
CA ALA A 230 -15.43 11.38 11.25
C ALA A 230 -14.72 12.12 12.40
N ARG A 231 -14.48 13.43 12.24
CA ARG A 231 -13.90 14.28 13.29
C ARG A 231 -14.74 14.29 14.56
N ALA A 232 -16.05 14.52 14.44
CA ALA A 232 -16.96 14.55 15.58
C ALA A 232 -16.99 13.20 16.32
N ARG A 233 -16.98 12.08 15.59
CA ARG A 233 -16.92 10.74 16.18
C ARG A 233 -15.62 10.50 16.95
N CYS A 234 -14.48 10.90 16.40
CA CYS A 234 -13.20 10.81 17.11
C CYS A 234 -13.17 11.70 18.36
N ALA A 235 -13.70 12.93 18.29
CA ALA A 235 -13.76 13.84 19.41
C ALA A 235 -14.66 13.33 20.56
N ALA A 236 -15.81 12.73 20.22
CA ALA A 236 -16.77 12.18 21.18
C ALA A 236 -16.20 11.08 22.09
N LEU A 237 -15.08 10.44 21.72
CA LEU A 237 -14.39 9.48 22.58
C LEU A 237 -13.90 10.11 23.88
N ARG A 238 -13.47 11.38 23.82
CA ARG A 238 -12.91 12.10 24.98
C ARG A 238 -13.98 12.54 25.97
N GLU A 239 -15.21 12.67 25.51
CA GLU A 239 -16.39 13.06 26.30
C GLU A 239 -16.98 11.86 27.05
N ARG A 240 -16.38 10.67 26.93
CA ARG A 240 -16.81 9.49 27.66
C ARG A 240 -16.39 9.64 29.14
N PRO A 241 -17.27 9.35 30.11
CA PRO A 241 -16.95 9.57 31.53
C PRO A 241 -15.64 8.91 31.97
N TRP A 242 -15.37 7.70 31.49
CA TRP A 242 -14.15 6.97 31.80
C TRP A 242 -12.89 7.56 31.14
N ALA A 243 -13.02 8.32 30.05
CA ALA A 243 -11.88 8.96 29.38
C ALA A 243 -11.45 10.25 30.09
N GLU A 244 -12.39 10.90 30.79
CA GLU A 244 -12.15 12.12 31.56
C GLU A 244 -11.48 11.84 32.92
N GLU A 245 -11.50 10.60 33.38
CA GLU A 245 -10.87 10.20 34.64
C GLU A 245 -9.36 10.52 34.65
N ALA A 246 -8.93 11.26 35.68
CA ALA A 246 -7.55 11.74 35.78
C ALA A 246 -6.50 10.60 35.74
N ALA A 247 -6.85 9.44 36.31
CA ALA A 247 -5.98 8.26 36.29
C ALA A 247 -5.82 7.68 34.88
N VAL A 248 -6.89 7.65 34.07
CA VAL A 248 -6.85 7.18 32.68
C VAL A 248 -6.00 8.13 31.84
N ARG A 249 -6.20 9.44 32.01
CA ARG A 249 -5.40 10.45 31.31
C ARG A 249 -3.92 10.36 31.66
N ALA A 250 -3.58 10.26 32.94
CA ALA A 250 -2.19 10.10 33.37
C ALA A 250 -1.53 8.82 32.81
N ALA A 251 -2.26 7.70 32.78
CA ALA A 251 -1.77 6.47 32.18
C ALA A 251 -1.57 6.59 30.66
N ALA A 252 -2.48 7.28 29.97
CA ALA A 252 -2.37 7.55 28.54
C ALA A 252 -1.17 8.46 28.22
N GLU A 253 -0.93 9.49 29.03
CA GLU A 253 0.25 10.37 28.91
C GLU A 253 1.55 9.61 29.17
N ALA A 254 1.59 8.73 30.19
CA ALA A 254 2.75 7.89 30.46
C ALA A 254 3.05 6.91 29.31
N PHE A 255 2.01 6.27 28.75
CA PHE A 255 2.15 5.41 27.58
C PHE A 255 2.61 6.20 26.35
N ALA A 256 2.05 7.38 26.09
CA ALA A 256 2.44 8.24 24.97
C ALA A 256 3.92 8.68 25.07
N LEU A 257 4.38 9.01 26.27
CA LEU A 257 5.76 9.43 26.54
C LEU A 257 6.77 8.26 26.46
N ALA A 258 6.39 7.07 26.89
CA ALA A 258 7.27 5.89 26.89
C ALA A 258 6.49 4.60 26.56
N PRO A 259 6.14 4.33 25.29
CA PRO A 259 5.33 3.17 24.94
C PRO A 259 6.03 1.87 25.32
N SER A 260 5.43 1.13 26.26
CA SER A 260 5.92 -0.17 26.73
C SER A 260 4.75 -1.10 27.02
N ALA A 261 5.00 -2.41 27.10
CA ALA A 261 3.97 -3.38 27.47
C ALA A 261 3.40 -3.09 28.87
N ALA A 262 4.23 -2.61 29.81
CA ALA A 262 3.80 -2.22 31.15
C ALA A 262 2.88 -1.00 31.13
N HIS A 263 3.31 0.12 30.53
CA HIS A 263 2.46 1.32 30.45
C HIS A 263 1.17 1.08 29.66
N ARG A 264 1.19 0.19 28.66
CA ARG A 264 -0.01 -0.24 27.94
C ARG A 264 -0.97 -1.00 28.87
N ALA A 265 -0.45 -1.94 29.66
CA ALA A 265 -1.24 -2.67 30.64
C ALA A 265 -1.82 -1.76 31.73
N ASP A 266 -1.04 -0.77 32.20
CA ASP A 266 -1.49 0.23 33.17
C ASP A 266 -2.64 1.08 32.60
N LEU A 267 -2.54 1.52 31.34
CA LEU A 267 -3.61 2.23 30.65
C LEU A 267 -4.88 1.37 30.54
N VAL A 268 -4.77 0.10 30.14
CA VAL A 268 -5.90 -0.83 30.09
C VAL A 268 -6.51 -1.03 31.49
N GLY A 269 -5.69 -1.21 32.52
CA GLY A 269 -6.14 -1.34 33.91
C GLY A 269 -6.90 -0.10 34.39
N GLY A 270 -6.39 1.09 34.09
CA GLY A 270 -7.04 2.36 34.40
C GLY A 270 -8.39 2.50 33.71
N LEU A 271 -8.47 2.16 32.41
CA LEU A 271 -9.72 2.17 31.64
C LEU A 271 -10.77 1.23 32.25
N LEU A 272 -10.37 -0.01 32.58
CA LEU A 272 -11.28 -0.99 33.19
C LEU A 272 -11.76 -0.53 34.57
N ALA A 273 -10.87 0.03 35.40
CA ALA A 273 -11.22 0.58 36.71
C ALA A 273 -12.18 1.77 36.62
N ALA A 274 -12.04 2.60 35.58
CA ALA A 274 -12.96 3.69 35.25
C ALA A 274 -14.29 3.22 34.64
N GLY A 275 -14.49 1.90 34.44
CA GLY A 275 -15.72 1.34 33.89
C GLY A 275 -15.79 1.33 32.37
N CYS A 276 -14.68 1.50 31.66
CA CYS A 276 -14.64 1.35 30.21
C CYS A 276 -14.88 -0.11 29.81
N ALA A 277 -15.99 -0.36 29.09
CA ALA A 277 -16.31 -1.65 28.47
C ALA A 277 -16.28 -1.58 26.93
N ASP A 278 -15.75 -0.49 26.37
CA ASP A 278 -15.72 -0.27 24.92
C ASP A 278 -14.74 -1.23 24.25
N ARG A 279 -15.26 -2.10 23.38
CA ARG A 279 -14.47 -3.15 22.70
C ARG A 279 -13.50 -2.58 21.68
N ALA A 280 -13.79 -1.45 21.06
CA ALA A 280 -12.87 -0.82 20.10
C ALA A 280 -11.65 -0.27 20.84
N VAL A 281 -11.89 0.40 21.98
CA VAL A 281 -10.83 0.96 22.83
C VAL A 281 -9.95 -0.14 23.43
N LEU A 282 -10.56 -1.10 24.13
CA LEU A 282 -9.83 -2.19 24.77
C LEU A 282 -9.14 -3.10 23.74
N GLY A 283 -9.79 -3.35 22.60
CA GLY A 283 -9.22 -4.13 21.51
C GLY A 283 -8.01 -3.45 20.87
N ALA A 284 -8.03 -2.13 20.68
CA ALA A 284 -6.88 -1.38 20.16
C ALA A 284 -5.68 -1.39 21.13
N LEU A 285 -5.94 -1.56 22.43
CA LEU A 285 -4.92 -1.63 23.48
C LEU A 285 -4.57 -3.06 23.90
N ALA A 286 -5.13 -4.09 23.26
CA ALA A 286 -4.79 -5.48 23.54
C ALA A 286 -3.36 -5.83 23.08
N PRO A 287 -2.58 -6.64 23.81
CA PRO A 287 -1.17 -6.92 23.50
C PRO A 287 -0.89 -7.29 22.03
N GLU A 288 -1.80 -8.03 21.41
CA GLU A 288 -1.76 -8.51 20.03
C GLU A 288 -2.09 -7.46 18.96
N ALA A 289 -2.65 -6.30 19.33
CA ALA A 289 -3.28 -5.39 18.39
C ALA A 289 -2.31 -4.56 17.53
N GLY A 290 -1.00 -4.76 17.67
CA GLY A 290 0.04 -3.93 17.05
C GLY A 290 0.46 -2.74 17.93
N ARG A 291 1.60 -2.13 17.60
CA ARG A 291 2.17 -1.02 18.37
C ARG A 291 1.56 0.30 17.92
N LEU A 292 1.44 0.54 16.62
CA LEU A 292 0.92 1.79 16.09
C LEU A 292 -0.58 1.92 16.38
N ARG A 293 -1.34 0.82 16.34
CA ARG A 293 -2.75 0.80 16.77
C ARG A 293 -2.94 1.31 18.20
N ALA A 294 -2.06 0.91 19.11
CA ALA A 294 -2.10 1.38 20.50
C ALA A 294 -1.80 2.88 20.62
N LEU A 295 -0.82 3.36 19.85
CA LEU A 295 -0.45 4.79 19.82
C LEU A 295 -1.58 5.65 19.27
N VAL A 296 -2.22 5.22 18.18
CA VAL A 296 -3.41 5.86 17.60
C VAL A 296 -4.53 5.96 18.64
N MET A 297 -4.79 4.88 19.40
CA MET A 297 -5.80 4.92 20.46
C MET A 297 -5.41 5.90 21.58
N ALA A 298 -4.13 5.95 21.97
CA ALA A 298 -3.65 6.93 22.94
C ALA A 298 -3.82 8.38 22.43
N GLU A 299 -3.57 8.64 21.14
CA GLU A 299 -3.84 9.96 20.53
C GLU A 299 -5.32 10.34 20.66
N LEU A 300 -6.23 9.40 20.39
CA LEU A 300 -7.68 9.63 20.50
C LEU A 300 -8.10 9.92 21.94
N LEU A 301 -7.59 9.16 22.91
CA LEU A 301 -7.88 9.36 24.34
C LEU A 301 -7.36 10.71 24.86
N LEU A 302 -6.18 11.12 24.41
CA LEU A 302 -5.57 12.40 24.79
C LEU A 302 -6.12 13.59 24.02
N GLY A 303 -6.78 13.34 22.88
CA GLY A 303 -7.11 14.38 21.90
C GLY A 303 -5.87 15.05 21.32
N ALA A 304 -4.80 14.27 21.15
CA ALA A 304 -3.60 14.72 20.49
C ALA A 304 -3.86 14.94 18.99
N GLU A 305 -2.98 15.71 18.35
CA GLU A 305 -3.03 15.87 16.90
C GLU A 305 -2.83 14.50 16.21
N PRO A 306 -3.68 14.14 15.22
CA PRO A 306 -3.60 12.84 14.55
C PRO A 306 -2.22 12.54 13.97
N GLY A 307 -1.62 11.43 14.42
CA GLY A 307 -0.33 10.96 13.93
C GLY A 307 0.88 11.54 14.65
N SER A 308 0.68 12.47 15.60
CA SER A 308 1.76 13.05 16.39
C SER A 308 2.58 12.01 17.17
N LEU A 309 1.95 11.02 17.80
CA LEU A 309 2.64 9.94 18.51
C LEU A 309 3.23 8.92 17.54
N VAL A 310 2.59 8.69 16.39
CA VAL A 310 3.15 7.81 15.35
C VAL A 310 4.44 8.39 14.79
N ARG A 311 4.44 9.66 14.37
CA ARG A 311 5.63 10.36 13.83
C ARG A 311 6.76 10.42 14.86
N ALA A 312 6.45 10.74 16.12
CA ALA A 312 7.44 10.76 17.20
C ALA A 312 8.14 9.39 17.43
N ARG A 313 7.58 8.28 16.92
CA ARG A 313 8.11 6.92 17.12
C ARG A 313 8.64 6.26 15.86
N ALA A 314 8.16 6.64 14.69
CA ALA A 314 8.65 6.14 13.41
C ALA A 314 10.07 6.65 13.08
N GLY A 315 10.49 7.76 13.69
CA GLY A 315 11.75 8.44 13.41
C GLY A 315 11.47 9.82 12.80
N SER A 316 12.45 10.73 12.88
CA SER A 316 12.31 12.10 12.33
C SER A 316 12.39 12.16 10.81
N GLU A 317 12.87 11.09 10.15
CA GLU A 317 12.99 11.01 8.70
C GLU A 317 11.94 10.05 8.17
N ALA A 318 11.18 10.48 7.16
CA ALA A 318 10.26 9.57 6.49
C ALA A 318 11.07 8.47 5.78
N PRO A 319 10.52 7.24 5.69
CA PRO A 319 11.15 6.21 4.89
C PRO A 319 11.38 6.73 3.47
N ARG A 320 12.53 6.42 2.85
CA ARG A 320 12.72 6.69 1.42
C ARG A 320 11.66 5.94 0.59
N PRO A 321 11.18 6.53 -0.53
CA PRO A 321 10.30 5.82 -1.44
C PRO A 321 10.94 4.51 -1.89
N LEU A 322 10.12 3.48 -2.10
CA LEU A 322 10.60 2.19 -2.55
C LEU A 322 11.07 2.30 -4.00
N ARG A 323 12.31 1.89 -4.25
CA ARG A 323 12.91 1.88 -5.60
C ARG A 323 12.56 0.58 -6.34
N ARG A 324 12.39 0.67 -7.66
CA ARG A 324 12.20 -0.44 -8.59
C ARG A 324 13.33 -0.48 -9.59
N TYR A 325 13.96 -1.64 -9.75
CA TYR A 325 15.03 -1.84 -10.72
C TYR A 325 14.62 -2.92 -11.71
N TYR A 326 14.69 -2.59 -12.99
CA TYR A 326 14.54 -3.55 -14.06
C TYR A 326 15.82 -4.37 -14.20
N ALA A 327 15.69 -5.67 -14.05
CA ALA A 327 16.80 -6.60 -14.13
C ALA A 327 16.53 -7.73 -15.14
N ARG A 328 17.59 -8.36 -15.62
CA ARG A 328 17.53 -9.48 -16.57
C ARG A 328 18.57 -10.51 -16.21
N ALA A 329 18.16 -11.76 -16.03
CA ALA A 329 19.08 -12.88 -15.93
C ALA A 329 19.30 -13.50 -17.31
N TYR A 330 20.54 -13.51 -17.80
CA TYR A 330 20.92 -14.12 -19.06
C TYR A 330 21.58 -15.48 -18.83
N LEU A 331 21.03 -16.48 -19.49
CA LEU A 331 21.43 -17.88 -19.40
C LEU A 331 21.93 -18.32 -20.78
N PRO A 332 23.24 -18.61 -20.94
CA PRO A 332 23.78 -19.10 -22.20
C PRO A 332 23.07 -20.37 -22.67
N VAL A 333 22.75 -20.45 -23.96
CA VAL A 333 22.20 -21.65 -24.59
C VAL A 333 23.07 -22.12 -25.75
N ALA A 334 23.00 -23.41 -26.07
CA ALA A 334 23.86 -24.02 -27.07
C ALA A 334 23.67 -23.45 -28.49
N SER A 335 22.44 -23.04 -28.84
CA SER A 335 22.13 -22.40 -30.13
C SER A 335 20.79 -21.66 -30.08
N ALA A 336 20.54 -20.82 -31.08
CA ALA A 336 19.26 -20.13 -31.24
C ALA A 336 18.06 -21.09 -31.36
N GLN A 337 18.30 -22.30 -31.90
CA GLN A 337 17.30 -23.34 -32.14
C GLN A 337 17.09 -24.30 -30.96
N ALA A 338 17.73 -24.07 -29.82
CA ALA A 338 17.50 -24.90 -28.63
C ALA A 338 16.00 -24.92 -28.23
N PRO A 339 15.50 -25.96 -27.53
CA PRO A 339 14.13 -25.95 -27.04
C PRO A 339 13.82 -24.74 -26.13
N ARG A 340 12.58 -24.22 -26.18
CA ARG A 340 12.14 -23.06 -25.39
C ARG A 340 11.68 -23.43 -23.97
N ASP A 341 11.41 -24.71 -23.71
CA ASP A 341 11.16 -25.29 -22.38
C ASP A 341 12.46 -25.62 -21.61
N GLY A 342 13.53 -24.87 -21.91
CA GLY A 342 14.86 -25.03 -21.38
C GLY A 342 15.02 -24.64 -19.90
N LEU A 343 16.28 -24.42 -19.51
CA LEU A 343 16.63 -24.08 -18.12
C LEU A 343 15.91 -22.82 -17.62
N ALA A 344 15.81 -21.78 -18.45
CA ALA A 344 15.15 -20.53 -18.11
C ALA A 344 13.67 -20.72 -17.73
N SER A 345 12.93 -21.51 -18.52
CA SER A 345 11.51 -21.82 -18.26
C SER A 345 11.30 -22.59 -16.96
N ARG A 346 12.24 -23.49 -16.59
CA ARG A 346 12.20 -24.19 -15.30
C ARG A 346 12.63 -23.33 -14.12
N LEU A 347 13.50 -22.35 -14.37
CA LEU A 347 14.02 -21.44 -13.35
C LEU A 347 13.07 -20.32 -12.99
N LYS A 348 12.31 -19.78 -13.96
CA LYS A 348 11.35 -18.70 -13.75
C LYS A 348 10.48 -18.87 -12.48
N PRO A 349 9.75 -19.98 -12.28
CA PRO A 349 8.92 -20.14 -11.07
C PRO A 349 9.75 -20.17 -9.77
N ARG A 350 10.98 -20.70 -9.81
CA ARG A 350 11.88 -20.75 -8.65
C ARG A 350 12.44 -19.37 -8.32
N LEU A 351 12.83 -18.61 -9.35
CA LEU A 351 13.28 -17.22 -9.22
C LEU A 351 12.16 -16.35 -8.64
N ASN A 352 10.93 -16.47 -9.17
CA ASN A 352 9.80 -15.72 -8.64
C ASN A 352 9.55 -16.07 -7.17
N ALA A 353 9.47 -17.37 -6.84
CA ALA A 353 9.24 -17.80 -5.47
C ALA A 353 10.32 -17.30 -4.50
N ALA A 354 11.60 -17.38 -4.89
CA ALA A 354 12.71 -16.94 -4.04
C ALA A 354 12.74 -15.42 -3.85
N LEU A 355 12.60 -14.65 -4.94
CA LEU A 355 12.55 -13.18 -4.88
C LEU A 355 11.38 -12.69 -4.04
N ARG A 356 10.21 -13.30 -4.20
CA ARG A 356 9.00 -12.94 -3.43
C ARG A 356 9.10 -13.33 -1.97
N ALA A 357 9.62 -14.52 -1.67
CA ALA A 357 9.87 -14.95 -0.30
C ALA A 357 10.89 -14.05 0.42
N ALA A 358 11.89 -13.53 -0.30
CA ALA A 358 12.86 -12.59 0.22
C ALA A 358 12.34 -11.14 0.32
N GLY A 359 11.16 -10.84 -0.23
CA GLY A 359 10.66 -9.46 -0.36
C GLY A 359 11.55 -8.57 -1.24
N ALA A 360 12.30 -9.18 -2.15
CA ALA A 360 13.34 -8.53 -2.95
C ALA A 360 12.91 -8.24 -4.39
N GLY A 361 11.81 -8.83 -4.87
CA GLY A 361 11.34 -8.64 -6.23
C GLY A 361 10.35 -9.68 -6.72
N SER A 362 10.14 -9.72 -8.04
CA SER A 362 9.26 -10.66 -8.73
C SER A 362 9.75 -10.96 -10.17
N THR A 363 9.11 -11.92 -10.83
CA THR A 363 9.24 -12.14 -12.29
C THR A 363 7.94 -12.70 -12.86
N GLU A 364 7.41 -12.02 -13.88
CA GLU A 364 6.09 -12.34 -14.45
C GLU A 364 6.16 -12.81 -15.91
N ASP A 365 7.01 -12.20 -16.73
CA ASP A 365 7.08 -12.56 -18.14
C ASP A 365 7.78 -13.90 -18.38
N GLY A 366 7.41 -14.56 -19.49
CA GLY A 366 8.12 -15.74 -19.96
C GLY A 366 9.55 -15.40 -20.39
N PRO A 367 10.48 -16.36 -20.31
CA PRO A 367 11.81 -16.16 -20.83
C PRO A 367 11.79 -15.89 -22.34
N SER A 368 12.59 -14.94 -22.79
CA SER A 368 12.80 -14.60 -24.19
C SER A 368 14.16 -15.09 -24.67
N ARG A 369 14.31 -15.42 -25.95
CA ARG A 369 15.62 -15.77 -26.53
C ARG A 369 16.22 -14.59 -27.28
N HIS A 370 17.47 -14.28 -26.95
CA HIS A 370 18.26 -13.24 -27.58
C HIS A 370 19.46 -13.85 -28.30
N GLY A 371 19.75 -13.32 -29.50
CA GLY A 371 20.99 -13.57 -30.20
C GLY A 371 21.95 -12.39 -30.02
N SER A 372 23.24 -12.67 -29.90
CA SER A 372 24.30 -11.67 -29.90
C SER A 372 24.95 -11.59 -31.28
N LEU A 373 25.55 -10.43 -31.59
CA LEU A 373 26.27 -10.18 -32.85
C LEU A 373 27.45 -11.15 -33.06
N ASP A 374 28.00 -11.71 -31.99
CA ASP A 374 29.06 -12.73 -32.01
C ASP A 374 28.55 -14.16 -32.24
N GLY A 375 27.26 -14.32 -32.55
CA GLY A 375 26.63 -15.60 -32.84
C GLY A 375 26.22 -16.40 -31.60
N ARG A 376 26.44 -15.89 -30.38
CA ARG A 376 25.97 -16.52 -29.15
C ARG A 376 24.46 -16.34 -28.98
N SER A 377 23.84 -17.26 -28.25
CA SER A 377 22.42 -17.20 -27.92
C SER A 377 22.23 -17.33 -26.42
N PHE A 378 21.26 -16.58 -25.89
CA PHE A 378 20.95 -16.54 -24.47
C PHE A 378 19.43 -16.59 -24.27
N ASP A 379 18.99 -17.32 -23.25
CA ASP A 379 17.67 -17.12 -22.70
C ASP A 379 17.74 -16.00 -21.66
N CYS A 380 16.81 -15.05 -21.73
CA CYS A 380 16.67 -13.93 -20.83
C CYS A 380 15.43 -14.14 -19.97
N VAL A 381 15.58 -14.09 -18.65
CA VAL A 381 14.47 -14.02 -17.70
C VAL A 381 14.39 -12.57 -17.22
N PRO A 382 13.34 -11.81 -17.56
CA PRO A 382 13.14 -10.47 -17.02
C PRO A 382 12.72 -10.55 -15.55
N LEU A 383 13.26 -9.64 -14.75
CA LEU A 383 13.11 -9.59 -13.32
C LEU A 383 12.78 -8.14 -12.91
N GLU A 384 12.03 -8.00 -11.83
CA GLU A 384 11.88 -6.74 -11.14
C GLU A 384 12.47 -6.88 -9.74
N LEU A 385 13.37 -5.97 -9.35
CA LEU A 385 13.96 -5.94 -8.01
C LEU A 385 13.47 -4.69 -7.27
N ILE A 386 13.22 -4.80 -5.97
CA ILE A 386 12.74 -3.68 -5.15
C ILE A 386 13.66 -3.32 -3.99
N GLY A 387 13.82 -2.01 -3.77
CA GLY A 387 14.60 -1.41 -2.69
C GLY A 387 16.11 -1.58 -2.81
N ASP A 388 16.68 -2.69 -2.31
CA ASP A 388 18.11 -2.97 -2.46
C ASP A 388 18.32 -3.97 -3.60
N TRP A 389 18.72 -3.45 -4.76
CA TRP A 389 18.97 -4.26 -5.95
C TRP A 389 20.08 -5.29 -5.73
N ARG A 390 21.06 -5.01 -4.85
CA ARG A 390 22.17 -5.94 -4.57
C ARG A 390 21.67 -7.18 -3.84
N ALA A 391 20.84 -6.99 -2.82
CA ALA A 391 20.16 -8.08 -2.13
C ALA A 391 19.32 -8.92 -3.12
N GLY A 392 18.60 -8.26 -4.02
CA GLY A 392 17.85 -8.93 -5.09
C GLY A 392 18.72 -9.76 -6.03
N VAL A 393 19.86 -9.22 -6.48
CA VAL A 393 20.82 -9.94 -7.34
C VAL A 393 21.41 -11.17 -6.62
N GLU A 394 21.69 -11.10 -5.33
CA GLU A 394 22.18 -12.27 -4.59
C GLU A 394 21.14 -13.39 -4.51
N VAL A 395 19.85 -13.06 -4.30
CA VAL A 395 18.77 -14.06 -4.36
C VAL A 395 18.73 -14.73 -5.73
N VAL A 396 18.84 -13.96 -6.82
CA VAL A 396 18.88 -14.49 -8.18
C VAL A 396 20.08 -15.43 -8.34
N ARG A 397 21.28 -14.99 -7.95
CA ARG A 397 22.51 -15.78 -8.07
C ARG A 397 22.43 -17.08 -7.30
N GLU A 398 21.90 -17.08 -6.08
CA GLU A 398 21.72 -18.28 -5.27
C GLU A 398 20.86 -19.31 -6.02
N VAL A 399 19.71 -18.88 -6.55
CA VAL A 399 18.82 -19.74 -7.34
C VAL A 399 19.50 -20.27 -8.60
N LEU A 400 20.23 -19.42 -9.32
CA LEU A 400 20.97 -19.81 -10.52
C LEU A 400 22.07 -20.83 -10.22
N ARG A 401 22.86 -20.62 -9.16
CA ARG A 401 23.91 -21.55 -8.72
C ARG A 401 23.32 -22.89 -8.29
N ALA A 402 22.26 -22.86 -7.47
CA ALA A 402 21.59 -24.08 -6.99
C ALA A 402 20.99 -24.92 -8.13
N ALA A 403 20.60 -24.28 -9.24
CA ALA A 403 20.09 -24.96 -10.42
C ALA A 403 21.17 -25.42 -11.41
N GLY A 404 22.46 -25.17 -11.12
CA GLY A 404 23.56 -25.50 -12.02
C GLY A 404 23.57 -24.68 -13.30
N ALA A 405 23.16 -23.39 -13.22
CA ALA A 405 23.25 -22.49 -14.36
C ALA A 405 24.71 -22.38 -14.86
N PRO A 406 24.93 -22.19 -16.18
CA PRO A 406 26.28 -22.05 -16.72
C PRO A 406 27.06 -20.93 -16.02
N GLY A 407 28.36 -21.12 -15.77
CA GLY A 407 29.19 -20.12 -15.08
C GLY A 407 29.30 -18.76 -15.80
N HIS A 408 28.99 -18.72 -17.10
CA HIS A 408 28.92 -17.48 -17.89
C HIS A 408 27.55 -16.80 -17.83
N SER A 409 26.63 -17.25 -16.97
CA SER A 409 25.37 -16.56 -16.75
C SER A 409 25.59 -15.23 -16.06
N THR A 410 24.79 -14.24 -16.41
CA THR A 410 24.89 -12.89 -15.87
C THR A 410 23.53 -12.39 -15.40
N VAL A 411 23.56 -11.44 -14.48
CA VAL A 411 22.41 -10.62 -14.13
C VAL A 411 22.74 -9.19 -14.52
N GLU A 412 21.91 -8.59 -15.36
CA GLU A 412 21.98 -7.17 -15.68
C GLU A 412 20.94 -6.42 -14.86
N VAL A 413 21.31 -5.28 -14.30
CA VAL A 413 20.41 -4.38 -13.58
C VAL A 413 20.53 -3.00 -14.19
N ARG A 414 19.40 -2.41 -14.61
CA ARG A 414 19.35 -1.01 -15.02
C ARG A 414 19.24 -0.13 -13.78
N ARG A 415 20.14 0.84 -13.65
CA ARG A 415 20.12 1.87 -12.59
C ARG A 415 20.81 3.13 -13.11
N ARG A 416 20.33 4.32 -12.75
CA ARG A 416 21.00 5.61 -13.10
C ARG A 416 21.22 5.81 -14.61
N GLY A 417 20.33 5.29 -15.44
CA GLY A 417 20.50 5.26 -16.91
C GLY A 417 21.62 4.32 -17.42
N GLU A 418 22.31 3.60 -16.52
CA GLU A 418 23.37 2.65 -16.81
C GLU A 418 22.90 1.20 -16.66
N VAL A 419 23.64 0.27 -17.29
CA VAL A 419 23.44 -1.16 -17.13
C VAL A 419 24.62 -1.75 -16.37
N VAL A 420 24.33 -2.33 -15.21
CA VAL A 420 25.31 -3.03 -14.39
C VAL A 420 25.18 -4.53 -14.65
N THR A 421 26.17 -5.10 -15.32
CA THR A 421 26.24 -6.55 -15.58
C THR A 421 27.09 -7.24 -14.51
N VAL A 422 26.55 -8.26 -13.88
CA VAL A 422 27.27 -9.03 -12.86
C VAL A 422 27.21 -10.53 -13.15
N GLY A 423 28.39 -11.17 -13.29
CA GLY A 423 28.49 -12.62 -13.47
C GLY A 423 28.25 -13.38 -12.17
N LEU A 424 27.88 -14.66 -12.20
CA LEU A 424 27.49 -15.41 -11.00
C LEU A 424 28.52 -15.38 -9.86
N ASP A 425 29.82 -15.41 -10.17
CA ASP A 425 30.88 -15.52 -9.16
C ASP A 425 31.68 -14.22 -8.97
N GLN A 426 31.23 -13.12 -9.56
CA GLN A 426 31.89 -11.82 -9.47
C GLN A 426 31.41 -11.05 -8.22
N PRO A 427 32.29 -10.29 -7.55
CA PRO A 427 31.85 -9.39 -6.49
C PRO A 427 30.87 -8.35 -7.05
N LEU A 428 29.87 -7.96 -6.24
CA LEU A 428 28.97 -6.87 -6.62
C LEU A 428 29.73 -5.53 -6.61
N PRO A 429 29.47 -4.64 -7.58
CA PRO A 429 30.12 -3.34 -7.61
C PRO A 429 29.69 -2.47 -6.41
N GLY A 430 30.61 -1.61 -5.95
CA GLY A 430 30.35 -0.56 -4.96
C GLY A 430 29.34 0.49 -5.45
N ASP A 431 28.97 1.43 -4.59
CA ASP A 431 28.02 2.50 -4.89
C ASP A 431 28.56 3.58 -5.84
#